data_AF-A0A0K2TAC8-F1
#
_entry.id   AF-A0A0K2TAC8-F1
#
_cell.length_a   1.000
_cell.length_b   1.000
_cell.length_c   1.000
_cell.angle_alpha   90.00
_cell.angle_beta   90.00
_cell.angle_gamma   90.00
#
_symmetry.space_group_name_H-M   'P 1'
#
loop_
_entity.id
_entity.type
_entity.pdbx_description
1 polymer ?
#
loop_
_entity_poly.entity_id
_entity_poly.type
_entity_poly.pdbx_seq_one_letter_code
_entity_poly.pdbx_strand_id
1 'polypeptide(L)'
;FHMSAGKTKKIADLEGGKFFFNTVREGDSVLFATEDESDAHNWVMAFYRATGQAHKPTPPVSTGKSISPAAKAQGADADRARKHGMEEYIAAEPITYDHDKHFSYLQAKALDWRLLDPFASLGWFTPGQIFVLDEYCARYGVRGCFRHLKYMTDLLDRSEKNILIDPNLIHFSYAFCASHVHGNRSDGVGTVTQEEKETFNEIKERLRVLLEHQITNFRFCFPFGRPEGALKATLSLLERVLMKDIATPVPQAEVRGVIKTCLENAALVNYERLSEEARIEADLNSNQEELIGEIIIPPSKKLEDLIRLTEHCVDLLRQNEEFYAELWY
;
A
#
# COMPACT_ATOMS: atom_id res chain seq x y z
N PHE A 1 30.90 36.99 -46.36
CA PHE A 1 30.47 36.48 -45.04
C PHE A 1 29.77 35.15 -45.24
N HIS A 2 30.27 34.08 -44.65
CA HIS A 2 29.62 32.79 -44.67
C HIS A 2 29.52 32.30 -43.22
N MET A 3 28.31 32.31 -42.65
CA MET A 3 28.05 31.60 -41.41
C MET A 3 27.61 30.18 -41.74
N SER A 4 28.10 29.23 -40.97
CA SER A 4 27.68 27.83 -41.00
C SER A 4 27.35 27.44 -39.58
N ALA A 5 26.09 27.07 -39.32
CA ALA A 5 25.70 26.43 -38.07
C ALA A 5 26.13 24.96 -38.14
N GLY A 6 27.39 24.68 -37.85
CA GLY A 6 27.93 23.33 -37.74
C GLY A 6 28.30 23.01 -36.29
N LYS A 7 27.97 21.80 -35.83
CA LYS A 7 28.54 21.23 -34.60
C LYS A 7 30.06 21.15 -34.75
N THR A 8 30.77 22.12 -34.19
CA THR A 8 32.22 22.02 -34.03
C THR A 8 32.52 21.18 -32.79
N LYS A 9 33.51 20.28 -32.91
CA LYS A 9 34.04 19.49 -31.80
C LYS A 9 34.22 20.36 -30.57
N LYS A 10 33.83 19.86 -29.39
CA LYS A 10 34.20 20.45 -28.08
C LYS A 10 35.69 20.78 -28.10
N ILE A 11 36.03 22.06 -28.16
CA ILE A 11 37.36 22.56 -27.81
C ILE A 11 37.35 22.65 -26.30
N ALA A 12 38.21 21.88 -25.65
CA ALA A 12 38.07 21.48 -24.25
C ALA A 12 38.39 22.56 -23.20
N ASP A 13 38.64 23.82 -23.56
CA ASP A 13 39.18 24.82 -22.60
C ASP A 13 38.56 26.23 -22.71
N LEU A 14 37.24 26.34 -22.91
CA LEU A 14 36.53 27.63 -22.77
C LEU A 14 35.33 27.48 -21.82
N GLU A 15 35.51 27.92 -20.57
CA GLU A 15 34.43 27.98 -19.57
C GLU A 15 33.39 29.04 -19.94
N GLY A 16 32.11 28.66 -19.91
CA GLY A 16 30.99 29.61 -19.81
C GLY A 16 29.85 29.49 -20.83
N GLY A 17 29.98 28.74 -21.93
CA GLY A 17 28.95 28.68 -22.98
C GLY A 17 28.40 27.28 -23.27
N LYS A 18 27.07 27.14 -23.43
CA LYS A 18 26.41 25.87 -23.82
C LYS A 18 26.13 25.78 -25.32
N PHE A 19 25.81 26.90 -25.96
CA PHE A 19 25.51 27.00 -27.38
C PHE A 19 26.54 27.87 -28.07
N PHE A 20 27.05 27.45 -29.22
CA PHE A 20 28.17 28.09 -29.90
C PHE A 20 27.79 28.47 -31.33
N PHE A 21 28.21 29.66 -31.77
CA PHE A 21 28.10 30.09 -33.15
C PHE A 21 29.34 30.89 -33.57
N ASN A 22 29.72 30.79 -34.83
CA ASN A 22 30.90 31.45 -35.36
C ASN A 22 30.55 32.53 -36.38
N THR A 23 31.39 33.56 -36.42
CA THR A 23 31.40 34.54 -37.51
C THR A 23 32.75 34.49 -38.20
N VAL A 24 32.74 34.58 -39.53
CA VAL A 24 33.97 34.48 -40.35
C VAL A 24 34.06 35.67 -41.28
N ARG A 25 35.19 36.37 -41.25
CA ARG A 25 35.52 37.50 -42.13
C ARG A 25 36.97 37.37 -42.61
N GLU A 26 37.17 37.26 -43.93
CA GLU A 26 38.50 37.38 -44.59
C GLU A 26 39.64 36.52 -43.97
N GLY A 27 39.31 35.36 -43.41
CA GLY A 27 40.27 34.44 -42.77
C GLY A 27 40.26 34.50 -41.24
N ASP A 28 39.68 35.54 -40.64
CA ASP A 28 39.46 35.63 -39.20
C ASP A 28 38.15 34.95 -38.80
N SER A 29 38.21 34.08 -37.79
CA SER A 29 37.05 33.41 -37.20
C SER A 29 36.90 33.80 -35.73
N VAL A 30 35.76 34.38 -35.38
CA VAL A 30 35.40 34.68 -33.98
C VAL A 30 34.30 33.73 -33.55
N LEU A 31 34.55 32.99 -32.46
CA LEU A 31 33.59 32.07 -31.84
C LEU A 31 32.87 32.80 -30.69
N PHE A 32 31.56 32.75 -30.71
CA PHE A 32 30.68 33.25 -29.66
C PHE A 32 30.00 32.08 -28.96
N ALA A 33 29.63 32.30 -27.69
CA ALA A 33 28.90 31.32 -26.91
C ALA A 33 27.81 31.97 -26.05
N THR A 34 26.69 31.27 -25.86
CA THR A 34 25.58 31.68 -24.99
C THR A 34 25.13 30.52 -24.11
N GLU A 35 24.42 30.82 -23.03
CA GLU A 35 23.84 29.80 -22.14
C GLU A 35 22.50 29.25 -22.66
N ASP A 36 21.71 30.05 -23.37
CA ASP A 36 20.41 29.69 -23.98
C ASP A 36 20.50 29.61 -25.52
N GLU A 37 19.80 28.63 -26.09
CA GLU A 37 19.65 28.39 -27.53
C GLU A 37 18.81 29.50 -28.19
N SER A 38 17.81 30.02 -27.48
CA SER A 38 16.92 31.07 -28.00
C SER A 38 17.68 32.38 -28.24
N ASP A 39 18.55 32.74 -27.30
CA ASP A 39 19.45 33.89 -27.41
C ASP A 39 20.51 33.67 -28.49
N ALA A 40 21.09 32.46 -28.60
CA ALA A 40 22.00 32.13 -29.70
C ALA A 40 21.33 32.39 -31.07
N HIS A 41 20.08 31.95 -31.23
CA HIS A 41 19.32 32.14 -32.45
C HIS A 41 19.06 33.63 -32.75
N ASN A 42 18.67 34.41 -31.73
CA ASN A 42 18.46 35.85 -31.86
C ASN A 42 19.73 36.58 -32.29
N TRP A 43 20.88 36.26 -31.68
CA TRP A 43 22.17 36.82 -32.05
C TRP A 43 22.58 36.44 -33.48
N VAL A 44 22.44 35.17 -33.87
CA VAL A 44 22.72 34.71 -35.24
C VAL A 44 21.86 35.47 -36.27
N MET A 45 20.58 35.70 -35.97
CA MET A 45 19.69 36.47 -36.85
C MET A 45 20.02 37.96 -36.88
N ALA A 46 20.48 38.54 -35.76
CA ALA A 46 20.96 39.91 -35.70
C ALA A 46 22.24 40.09 -36.54
N PHE A 47 23.21 39.19 -36.40
CA PHE A 47 24.43 39.17 -37.22
C PHE A 47 24.12 38.96 -38.70
N TYR A 48 23.17 38.08 -39.05
CA TYR A 48 22.72 37.90 -40.43
C TYR A 48 22.21 39.20 -41.05
N ARG A 49 21.35 39.94 -40.33
CA ARG A 49 20.81 41.23 -40.79
C ARG A 49 21.90 42.30 -40.92
N ALA A 50 22.81 42.36 -39.95
CA ALA A 50 23.89 43.35 -39.92
C ALA A 50 24.96 43.10 -41.00
N THR A 51 25.27 41.84 -41.29
CA THR A 51 26.31 41.47 -42.28
C THR A 51 25.79 41.43 -43.71
N GLY A 52 24.48 41.34 -43.92
CA GLY A 52 23.87 41.28 -45.25
C GLY A 52 24.31 40.06 -46.07
N GLN A 53 24.77 39.00 -45.42
CA GLN A 53 25.28 37.82 -46.11
C GLN A 53 24.18 37.13 -46.94
N ALA A 54 24.54 36.55 -48.09
CA ALA A 54 23.57 35.95 -48.99
C ALA A 54 22.90 34.69 -48.41
N HIS A 55 23.63 33.91 -47.61
CA HIS A 55 23.13 32.68 -47.01
C HIS A 55 22.50 32.95 -45.64
N LYS A 56 21.19 32.73 -45.54
CA LYS A 56 20.48 32.76 -44.27
C LYS A 56 20.92 31.56 -43.41
N PRO A 57 21.41 31.76 -42.17
CA PRO A 57 21.72 30.67 -41.27
C PRO A 57 20.46 29.85 -40.97
N THR A 58 20.51 28.54 -41.19
CA THR A 58 19.46 27.61 -40.81
C THR A 58 19.70 27.11 -39.38
N PRO A 59 18.65 26.99 -38.55
CA PRO A 59 18.79 26.36 -37.24
C PRO A 59 19.29 24.92 -37.40
N PRO A 60 20.15 24.42 -36.48
CA PRO A 60 20.48 23.01 -36.47
C PRO A 60 19.18 22.21 -36.28
N VAL A 61 18.92 21.27 -37.19
CA VAL A 61 17.73 20.42 -37.14
C VAL A 61 17.81 19.59 -35.87
N SER A 62 17.01 19.93 -34.85
CA SER A 62 16.72 19.01 -33.76
C SER A 62 16.12 17.75 -34.38
N THR A 63 16.74 16.60 -34.16
CA THR A 63 16.23 15.29 -34.59
C THR A 63 14.93 14.97 -33.87
N GLY A 64 13.83 15.60 -34.28
CA GLY A 64 12.46 15.29 -33.88
C GLY A 64 11.79 14.57 -35.04
N LYS A 65 11.59 13.26 -34.90
CA LYS A 65 10.80 12.44 -35.83
C LYS A 65 9.42 13.07 -36.05
N SER A 66 8.90 12.91 -37.26
CA SER A 66 7.57 13.32 -37.72
C SER A 66 6.48 13.18 -36.65
N ILE A 67 5.83 14.30 -36.31
CA ILE A 67 4.81 14.38 -35.27
C ILE A 67 3.41 14.44 -35.92
N SER A 68 2.53 13.53 -35.52
CA SER A 68 1.13 13.46 -35.94
C SER A 68 0.28 14.62 -35.37
N PRO A 69 -0.90 14.94 -35.94
CA PRO A 69 -1.72 16.09 -35.54
C PRO A 69 -2.12 16.11 -34.05
N ALA A 70 -2.19 14.95 -33.38
CA ALA A 70 -2.49 14.83 -31.96
C ALA A 70 -1.44 15.47 -31.05
N ALA A 71 -0.17 15.49 -31.48
CA ALA A 71 0.93 16.03 -30.67
C ALA A 71 1.18 17.54 -30.88
N LYS A 72 0.49 18.19 -31.84
CA LYS A 72 0.45 19.67 -31.91
C LYS A 72 -0.35 20.29 -30.77
N ALA A 73 -1.39 19.61 -30.28
CA ALA A 73 -2.14 20.05 -29.09
C ALA A 73 -1.31 19.86 -27.81
N GLN A 74 -0.57 18.75 -27.69
CA GLN A 74 0.40 18.54 -26.61
C GLN A 74 1.58 19.51 -26.66
N GLY A 75 1.96 20.06 -27.83
CA GLY A 75 3.08 20.99 -27.95
C GLY A 75 2.89 22.31 -27.20
N ALA A 76 1.66 22.86 -27.17
CA ALA A 76 1.37 24.10 -26.45
C ALA A 76 1.39 23.90 -24.92
N ASP A 77 0.88 22.76 -24.45
CA ASP A 77 0.91 22.40 -23.03
C ASP A 77 2.31 21.97 -22.58
N ALA A 78 3.07 21.29 -23.45
CA ALA A 78 4.47 20.96 -23.22
C ALA A 78 5.31 22.24 -23.12
N ASP A 79 5.16 23.21 -24.03
CA ASP A 79 5.88 24.48 -23.96
C ASP A 79 5.49 25.31 -22.73
N ARG A 80 4.23 25.23 -22.28
CA ARG A 80 3.80 25.85 -21.03
C ARG A 80 4.44 25.17 -19.83
N ALA A 81 4.48 23.84 -19.79
CA ALA A 81 5.09 23.10 -18.69
C ALA A 81 6.62 23.24 -18.65
N ARG A 82 7.31 23.35 -19.81
CA ARG A 82 8.74 23.71 -19.87
C ARG A 82 9.04 25.05 -19.20
N LYS A 83 8.21 26.07 -19.44
CA LYS A 83 8.34 27.39 -18.79
C LYS A 83 8.17 27.35 -17.27
N HIS A 84 7.57 26.29 -16.73
CA HIS A 84 7.43 26.05 -15.30
C HIS A 84 8.49 25.06 -14.76
N GLY A 85 9.55 24.78 -15.51
CA GLY A 85 10.64 23.89 -15.08
C GLY A 85 10.28 22.40 -15.14
N MET A 86 9.21 22.01 -15.84
CA MET A 86 8.77 20.61 -15.94
C MET A 86 9.44 19.85 -17.10
N GLU A 87 10.61 20.31 -17.54
CA GLU A 87 11.35 19.73 -18.67
C GLU A 87 11.68 18.26 -18.45
N GLU A 88 12.02 17.88 -17.21
CA GLU A 88 12.34 16.51 -16.82
C GLU A 88 11.12 15.58 -16.95
N TYR A 89 9.91 16.05 -16.59
CA TYR A 89 8.68 15.26 -16.71
C TYR A 89 8.22 15.08 -18.15
N ILE A 90 8.49 16.07 -19.01
CA ILE A 90 8.17 15.98 -20.45
C ILE A 90 9.15 15.04 -21.17
N ALA A 91 10.42 15.06 -20.75
CA ALA A 91 11.46 14.21 -21.33
C ALA A 91 11.46 12.78 -20.77
N ALA A 92 10.81 12.55 -19.62
CA ALA A 92 10.68 11.25 -19.00
C ALA A 92 9.96 10.25 -19.93
N GLU A 93 10.57 9.09 -20.13
CA GLU A 93 9.91 7.97 -20.82
C GLU A 93 9.18 7.11 -19.78
N PRO A 94 7.84 7.15 -19.69
CA PRO A 94 7.11 6.49 -18.60
C PRO A 94 7.44 5.01 -18.49
N ILE A 95 7.59 4.31 -19.62
CA ILE A 95 7.83 2.86 -19.70
C ILE A 95 9.15 2.42 -19.03
N THR A 96 10.10 3.34 -18.84
CA THR A 96 11.42 3.03 -18.26
C THR A 96 11.42 2.98 -16.74
N TYR A 97 10.35 3.44 -16.09
CA TYR A 97 10.25 3.49 -14.65
C TYR A 97 9.75 2.15 -14.06
N ASP A 98 10.14 1.89 -12.82
CA ASP A 98 9.64 0.75 -12.03
C ASP A 98 8.19 1.03 -11.60
N HIS A 99 7.24 0.71 -12.47
CA HIS A 99 5.83 0.99 -12.22
C HIS A 99 5.24 0.18 -11.08
N ASP A 100 5.79 -0.99 -10.76
CA ASP A 100 5.37 -1.79 -9.60
C ASP A 100 5.62 -1.01 -8.31
N LYS A 101 6.82 -0.43 -8.13
CA LYS A 101 7.12 0.41 -6.96
C LYS A 101 6.26 1.67 -6.90
N HIS A 102 6.13 2.39 -8.01
CA HIS A 102 5.32 3.61 -8.06
C HIS A 102 3.85 3.33 -7.76
N PHE A 103 3.32 2.23 -8.30
CA PHE A 103 1.95 1.80 -8.03
C PHE A 103 1.77 1.44 -6.55
N SER A 104 2.70 0.68 -5.96
CA SER A 104 2.65 0.35 -4.54
C SER A 104 2.61 1.61 -3.67
N TYR A 105 3.42 2.62 -3.99
CA TYR A 105 3.39 3.90 -3.28
C TYR A 105 2.06 4.64 -3.48
N LEU A 106 1.56 4.71 -4.71
CA LEU A 106 0.29 5.36 -5.03
C LEU A 106 -0.88 4.69 -4.30
N GLN A 107 -0.93 3.35 -4.31
CA GLN A 107 -1.96 2.56 -3.62
C GLN A 107 -1.92 2.79 -2.12
N ALA A 108 -0.73 2.75 -1.51
CA ALA A 108 -0.56 3.00 -0.08
C ALA A 108 -1.06 4.41 0.31
N LYS A 109 -0.72 5.44 -0.48
CA LYS A 109 -1.19 6.81 -0.25
C LYS A 109 -2.69 6.99 -0.47
N ALA A 110 -3.24 6.32 -1.48
CA ALA A 110 -4.69 6.30 -1.69
C ALA A 110 -5.42 5.67 -0.49
N LEU A 111 -4.84 4.61 0.09
CA LEU A 111 -5.41 3.92 1.25
C LEU A 111 -5.30 4.80 2.51
N ASP A 112 -4.12 5.40 2.76
CA ASP A 112 -3.91 6.31 3.88
C ASP A 112 -4.93 7.46 3.87
N TRP A 113 -5.13 8.10 2.71
CA TRP A 113 -6.13 9.16 2.56
C TRP A 113 -7.55 8.64 2.80
N ARG A 114 -7.85 7.44 2.28
CA ARG A 114 -9.18 6.86 2.37
C ARG A 114 -9.55 6.48 3.80
N LEU A 115 -8.58 6.01 4.59
CA LEU A 115 -8.74 5.66 6.00
C LEU A 115 -8.88 6.88 6.94
N LEU A 116 -8.69 8.11 6.44
CA LEU A 116 -9.08 9.32 7.17
C LEU A 116 -10.60 9.42 7.37
N ASP A 117 -11.37 8.68 6.58
CA ASP A 117 -12.80 8.47 6.78
C ASP A 117 -13.03 7.05 7.35
N PRO A 118 -13.05 6.91 8.68
CA PRO A 118 -13.04 5.60 9.35
C PRO A 118 -14.36 4.85 9.22
N PHE A 119 -15.48 5.52 8.90
CA PHE A 119 -16.81 4.89 8.92
C PHE A 119 -17.23 4.32 7.57
N ALA A 120 -16.90 5.00 6.48
CA ALA A 120 -17.28 4.51 5.15
C ALA A 120 -16.15 3.75 4.44
N SER A 121 -14.88 3.94 4.84
CA SER A 121 -13.78 3.24 4.19
C SER A 121 -13.68 1.80 4.63
N LEU A 122 -13.35 1.56 5.91
CA LEU A 122 -12.93 0.24 6.39
C LEU A 122 -11.87 -0.41 5.47
N GLY A 123 -11.02 0.39 4.84
CA GLY A 123 -10.04 -0.05 3.84
C GLY A 123 -10.52 -0.01 2.39
N TRP A 124 -11.82 0.02 2.10
CA TRP A 124 -12.34 0.06 0.74
C TRP A 124 -12.01 1.37 0.03
N PHE A 125 -11.41 1.24 -1.16
CA PHE A 125 -11.27 2.33 -2.11
C PHE A 125 -12.62 2.77 -2.67
N THR A 126 -12.74 4.06 -2.99
CA THR A 126 -13.89 4.57 -3.73
C THR A 126 -13.90 4.05 -5.18
N PRO A 127 -15.06 4.01 -5.86
CA PRO A 127 -15.13 3.63 -7.28
C PRO A 127 -14.18 4.45 -8.17
N GLY A 128 -14.01 5.74 -7.87
CA GLY A 128 -13.07 6.61 -8.59
C GLY A 128 -11.61 6.26 -8.35
N GLN A 129 -11.21 5.93 -7.11
CA GLN A 129 -9.86 5.45 -6.81
C GLN A 129 -9.58 4.11 -7.49
N ILE A 130 -10.53 3.17 -7.44
CA ILE A 130 -10.40 1.86 -8.11
C ILE A 130 -10.20 2.08 -9.62
N PHE A 131 -11.03 2.91 -10.25
CA PHE A 131 -10.90 3.21 -11.68
C PHE A 131 -9.51 3.75 -12.04
N VAL A 132 -8.98 4.70 -11.27
CA VAL A 132 -7.65 5.28 -11.53
C VAL A 132 -6.53 4.24 -11.34
N LEU A 133 -6.62 3.43 -10.28
CA LEU A 133 -5.63 2.37 -10.01
C LEU A 133 -5.67 1.28 -11.09
N ASP A 134 -6.85 0.89 -11.53
CA ASP A 134 -7.05 -0.11 -12.59
C ASP A 134 -6.51 0.41 -13.94
N GLU A 135 -6.82 1.65 -14.29
CA GLU A 135 -6.28 2.31 -15.50
C GLU A 135 -4.75 2.40 -15.47
N TYR A 136 -4.15 2.73 -14.32
CA TYR A 136 -2.69 2.74 -14.17
C TYR A 136 -2.11 1.35 -14.43
N CYS A 137 -2.70 0.30 -13.85
CA CYS A 137 -2.25 -1.07 -14.03
C CYS A 137 -2.36 -1.51 -15.49
N ALA A 138 -3.47 -1.20 -16.16
CA ALA A 138 -3.70 -1.54 -17.56
C ALA A 138 -2.70 -0.84 -18.51
N ARG A 139 -2.31 0.40 -18.21
CA ARG A 139 -1.38 1.20 -19.02
C ARG A 139 0.07 0.78 -18.86
N TYR A 140 0.47 0.43 -17.64
CA TYR A 140 1.88 0.21 -17.29
C TYR A 140 2.23 -1.25 -16.98
N GLY A 141 1.27 -2.17 -17.09
CA GLY A 141 1.51 -3.60 -16.96
C GLY A 141 1.75 -4.09 -15.53
N VAL A 142 1.27 -3.34 -14.52
CA VAL A 142 1.38 -3.75 -13.11
C VAL A 142 0.54 -5.00 -12.89
N ARG A 143 1.16 -6.03 -12.28
CA ARG A 143 0.54 -7.35 -12.14
C ARG A 143 -0.52 -7.35 -11.04
N GLY A 144 -1.63 -8.05 -11.29
CA GLY A 144 -2.73 -8.13 -10.33
C GLY A 144 -2.34 -8.79 -9.00
N CYS A 145 -1.53 -9.85 -9.04
CA CYS A 145 -1.06 -10.52 -7.83
C CYS A 145 -0.23 -9.58 -6.96
N PHE A 146 0.81 -8.95 -7.53
CA PHE A 146 1.59 -7.90 -6.87
C PHE A 146 0.71 -6.81 -6.22
N ARG A 147 -0.29 -6.28 -6.93
CA ARG A 147 -1.23 -5.29 -6.39
C ARG A 147 -1.94 -5.80 -5.14
N HIS A 148 -2.48 -7.03 -5.16
CA HIS A 148 -3.19 -7.56 -4.01
C HIS A 148 -2.24 -7.93 -2.86
N LEU A 149 -1.00 -8.35 -3.13
CA LEU A 149 0.00 -8.61 -2.11
C LEU A 149 0.42 -7.33 -1.38
N LYS A 150 0.69 -6.25 -2.12
CA LYS A 150 0.99 -4.94 -1.51
C LYS A 150 -0.20 -4.40 -0.75
N TYR A 151 -1.40 -4.52 -1.32
CA TYR A 151 -2.61 -4.13 -0.62
C TYR A 151 -2.82 -4.90 0.69
N MET A 152 -2.65 -6.22 0.67
CA MET A 152 -2.75 -7.06 1.87
C MET A 152 -1.71 -6.68 2.92
N THR A 153 -0.46 -6.44 2.50
CA THR A 153 0.60 -5.94 3.40
C THR A 153 0.15 -4.65 4.08
N ASP A 154 -0.34 -3.69 3.28
CA ASP A 154 -0.82 -2.43 3.81
C ASP A 154 -2.00 -2.60 4.76
N LEU A 155 -3.01 -3.41 4.40
CA LEU A 155 -4.18 -3.65 5.25
C LEU A 155 -3.80 -4.31 6.58
N LEU A 156 -2.88 -5.29 6.56
CA LEU A 156 -2.39 -5.94 7.78
C LEU A 156 -1.61 -4.96 8.67
N ASP A 157 -0.74 -4.12 8.09
CA ASP A 157 0.01 -3.09 8.84
C ASP A 157 -0.93 -2.10 9.56
N ARG A 158 -2.11 -1.81 8.99
CA ARG A 158 -3.11 -0.94 9.63
C ARG A 158 -3.95 -1.72 10.64
N SER A 159 -4.30 -2.97 10.35
CA SER A 159 -5.02 -3.83 11.30
C SER A 159 -4.20 -4.08 12.57
N GLU A 160 -2.88 -4.28 12.46
CA GLU A 160 -1.96 -4.44 13.60
C GLU A 160 -1.86 -3.17 14.46
N LYS A 161 -2.17 -2.00 13.88
CA LYS A 161 -2.27 -0.71 14.59
C LYS A 161 -3.67 -0.44 15.15
N ASN A 162 -4.53 -1.45 15.21
CA ASN A 162 -5.93 -1.35 15.65
C ASN A 162 -6.78 -0.38 14.81
N ILE A 163 -6.43 -0.14 13.54
CA ILE A 163 -7.32 0.56 12.61
C ILE A 163 -8.34 -0.46 12.10
N LEU A 164 -9.62 -0.08 12.13
CA LEU A 164 -10.70 -0.95 11.70
C LEU A 164 -10.67 -1.14 10.17
N ILE A 165 -10.39 -2.37 9.75
CA ILE A 165 -10.42 -2.80 8.34
C ILE A 165 -11.56 -3.81 8.18
N ASP A 166 -12.30 -3.74 7.07
CA ASP A 166 -13.34 -4.70 6.73
C ASP A 166 -12.71 -6.09 6.52
N PRO A 167 -13.07 -7.10 7.31
CA PRO A 167 -12.57 -8.45 7.14
C PRO A 167 -12.82 -8.98 5.72
N ASN A 168 -13.97 -8.68 5.10
CA ASN A 168 -14.29 -9.15 3.76
C ASN A 168 -13.23 -8.73 2.73
N LEU A 169 -12.64 -7.55 2.89
CA LEU A 169 -11.60 -7.04 2.01
C LEU A 169 -10.31 -7.87 2.07
N ILE A 170 -9.90 -8.25 3.29
CA ILE A 170 -8.77 -9.14 3.56
C ILE A 170 -9.06 -10.52 2.95
N HIS A 171 -10.27 -11.03 3.18
CA HIS A 171 -10.74 -12.28 2.60
C HIS A 171 -10.65 -12.32 1.07
N PHE A 172 -11.20 -11.31 0.38
CA PHE A 172 -11.20 -11.24 -1.07
C PHE A 172 -9.77 -11.14 -1.62
N SER A 173 -8.95 -10.29 -1.02
CA SER A 173 -7.57 -10.07 -1.48
C SER A 173 -6.69 -11.30 -1.23
N TYR A 174 -6.84 -11.97 -0.09
CA TYR A 174 -6.15 -13.24 0.19
C TYR A 174 -6.58 -14.34 -0.78
N ALA A 175 -7.89 -14.51 -1.01
CA ALA A 175 -8.39 -15.52 -1.95
C ALA A 175 -7.88 -15.28 -3.37
N PHE A 176 -7.82 -14.01 -3.81
CA PHE A 176 -7.24 -13.63 -5.09
C PHE A 176 -5.75 -14.03 -5.17
N CYS A 177 -4.93 -13.66 -4.18
CA CYS A 177 -3.51 -14.02 -4.16
C CYS A 177 -3.30 -15.54 -4.12
N ALA A 178 -4.02 -16.25 -3.25
CA ALA A 178 -3.94 -17.70 -3.12
C ALA A 178 -4.30 -18.41 -4.43
N SER A 179 -5.31 -17.93 -5.18
CA SER A 179 -5.68 -18.50 -6.48
C SER A 179 -4.59 -18.36 -7.55
N HIS A 180 -3.79 -17.29 -7.48
CA HIS A 180 -2.66 -17.06 -8.38
C HIS A 180 -1.43 -17.86 -7.97
N VAL A 181 -1.11 -17.90 -6.67
CA VAL A 181 0.09 -18.56 -6.12
C VAL A 181 -0.03 -20.09 -6.19
N HIS A 182 -1.17 -20.63 -5.77
CA HIS A 182 -1.40 -22.08 -5.78
C HIS A 182 -1.84 -22.60 -7.16
N GLY A 183 -2.29 -21.71 -8.04
CA GLY A 183 -2.73 -22.04 -9.38
C GLY A 183 -4.14 -22.66 -9.39
N ASN A 184 -5.04 -22.06 -10.18
CA ASN A 184 -6.39 -22.59 -10.39
C ASN A 184 -6.56 -23.27 -11.76
N ARG A 185 -5.43 -23.56 -12.44
CA ARG A 185 -5.40 -24.10 -13.79
C ARG A 185 -4.92 -25.55 -13.77
N SER A 186 -5.59 -26.39 -14.54
CA SER A 186 -5.26 -27.81 -14.73
C SER A 186 -3.87 -28.06 -15.35
N ASP A 187 -3.19 -27.01 -15.82
CA ASP A 187 -1.85 -27.03 -16.41
C ASP A 187 -0.73 -26.83 -15.38
N GLY A 188 -1.03 -26.50 -14.11
CA GLY A 188 -0.05 -26.41 -13.03
C GLY A 188 0.97 -25.28 -13.14
N VAL A 189 0.80 -24.35 -14.09
CA VAL A 189 1.74 -23.24 -14.29
C VAL A 189 1.29 -22.03 -13.46
N GLY A 190 1.99 -21.77 -12.35
CA GLY A 190 1.86 -20.52 -11.61
C GLY A 190 2.41 -19.35 -12.43
N THR A 191 1.61 -18.31 -12.64
CA THR A 191 2.04 -17.06 -13.31
C THR A 191 2.74 -16.07 -12.37
N VAL A 192 3.01 -16.51 -11.14
CA VAL A 192 3.51 -15.71 -10.03
C VAL A 192 5.04 -15.83 -9.97
N THR A 193 5.70 -14.71 -9.71
CA THR A 193 7.16 -14.64 -9.52
C THR A 193 7.59 -15.22 -8.17
N GLN A 194 8.85 -15.59 -8.05
CA GLN A 194 9.42 -16.08 -6.79
C GLN A 194 9.27 -15.04 -5.66
N GLU A 195 9.54 -13.76 -5.93
CA GLU A 195 9.39 -12.67 -4.96
C GLU A 195 7.95 -12.52 -4.45
N GLU A 196 6.96 -12.59 -5.34
CA GLU A 196 5.55 -12.57 -4.94
C GLU A 196 5.16 -13.80 -4.11
N LYS A 197 5.72 -14.96 -4.41
CA LYS A 197 5.46 -16.19 -3.65
C LYS A 197 6.04 -16.11 -2.24
N GLU A 198 7.23 -15.54 -2.10
CA GLU A 198 7.85 -15.27 -0.79
C GLU A 198 7.03 -14.27 0.00
N THR A 199 6.68 -13.13 -0.62
CA THR A 199 5.80 -12.10 -0.03
C THR A 199 4.45 -12.69 0.40
N PHE A 200 3.86 -13.58 -0.41
CA PHE A 200 2.61 -14.25 -0.06
C PHE A 200 2.75 -15.14 1.18
N ASN A 201 3.84 -15.90 1.31
CA ASN A 201 4.06 -16.75 2.49
C ASN A 201 4.24 -15.93 3.77
N GLU A 202 4.91 -14.77 3.68
CA GLU A 202 5.03 -13.83 4.80
C GLU A 202 3.66 -13.26 5.21
N ILE A 203 2.88 -12.79 4.24
CA ILE A 203 1.51 -12.29 4.47
C ILE A 203 0.61 -13.40 5.05
N LYS A 204 0.75 -14.64 4.56
CA LYS A 204 0.00 -15.79 5.03
C LYS A 204 0.24 -16.08 6.50
N GLU A 205 1.51 -16.07 6.95
CA GLU A 205 1.83 -16.27 8.36
C GLU A 205 1.36 -15.10 9.23
N ARG A 206 1.56 -13.85 8.78
CA ARG A 206 1.05 -12.67 9.48
C ARG A 206 -0.47 -12.72 9.65
N LEU A 207 -1.18 -13.06 8.58
CA LEU A 207 -2.63 -13.21 8.59
C LEU A 207 -3.07 -14.35 9.53
N ARG A 208 -2.36 -15.49 9.54
CA ARG A 208 -2.63 -16.59 10.48
C ARG A 208 -2.59 -16.11 11.92
N VAL A 209 -1.52 -15.42 12.32
CA VAL A 209 -1.36 -14.88 13.69
C VAL A 209 -2.47 -13.89 14.03
N LEU A 210 -2.84 -13.01 13.09
CA LEU A 210 -3.93 -12.06 13.27
C LEU A 210 -5.28 -12.78 13.50
N LEU A 211 -5.58 -13.81 12.71
CA LEU A 211 -6.82 -14.57 12.84
C LEU A 211 -6.88 -15.35 14.14
N GLU A 212 -5.78 -15.99 14.55
CA GLU A 212 -5.67 -16.66 15.84
C GLU A 212 -5.88 -15.68 17.01
N HIS A 213 -5.33 -14.48 16.91
CA HIS A 213 -5.57 -13.41 17.89
C HIS A 213 -7.04 -12.99 17.93
N GLN A 214 -7.68 -12.80 16.77
CA GLN A 214 -9.09 -12.42 16.67
C GLN A 214 -10.02 -13.51 17.22
N ILE A 215 -9.71 -14.79 16.98
CA ILE A 215 -10.45 -15.94 17.50
C ILE A 215 -10.23 -16.07 19.00
N THR A 216 -9.01 -15.87 19.50
CA THR A 216 -8.73 -15.89 20.96
C THR A 216 -9.47 -14.76 21.68
N ASN A 217 -9.60 -13.60 21.04
CA ASN A 217 -10.30 -12.42 21.59
C ASN A 217 -11.70 -12.22 20.99
N PHE A 218 -12.39 -13.31 20.62
CA PHE A 218 -13.63 -13.23 19.84
C PHE A 218 -14.73 -12.38 20.50
N ARG A 219 -14.81 -12.34 21.84
CA ARG A 219 -15.77 -11.49 22.57
C ARG A 219 -15.53 -9.99 22.36
N PHE A 220 -14.28 -9.59 22.11
CA PHE A 220 -13.87 -8.20 21.92
C PHE A 220 -13.85 -7.83 20.44
N CYS A 221 -13.37 -8.74 19.59
CA CYS A 221 -13.32 -8.53 18.14
C CYS A 221 -14.70 -8.65 17.49
N PHE A 222 -15.59 -9.46 18.06
CA PHE A 222 -16.95 -9.71 17.58
C PHE A 222 -17.96 -9.64 18.74
N PRO A 223 -18.19 -8.44 19.31
CA PRO A 223 -19.05 -8.29 20.48
C PRO A 223 -20.47 -8.79 20.18
N PHE A 224 -20.98 -9.70 21.01
CA PHE A 224 -22.30 -10.34 20.86
C PHE A 224 -22.53 -10.96 19.47
N GLY A 225 -21.47 -11.47 18.84
CA GLY A 225 -21.53 -12.06 17.50
C GLY A 225 -21.75 -11.05 16.37
N ARG A 226 -21.55 -9.74 16.64
CA ARG A 226 -21.66 -8.68 15.64
C ARG A 226 -20.29 -8.27 15.07
N PRO A 227 -20.21 -7.92 13.77
CA PRO A 227 -21.27 -8.04 12.77
C PRO A 227 -21.60 -9.51 12.48
N GLU A 228 -22.86 -9.78 12.12
CA GLU A 228 -23.37 -11.14 11.96
C GLU A 228 -22.59 -11.90 10.88
N GLY A 229 -22.17 -13.12 11.20
CA GLY A 229 -21.37 -13.96 10.30
C GLY A 229 -19.89 -13.57 10.17
N ALA A 230 -19.42 -12.48 10.81
CA ALA A 230 -18.02 -12.07 10.72
C ALA A 230 -17.05 -13.05 11.39
N LEU A 231 -17.42 -13.62 12.55
CA LEU A 231 -16.62 -14.68 13.18
C LEU A 231 -16.62 -15.96 12.32
N LYS A 232 -17.76 -16.33 11.74
CA LYS A 232 -17.84 -17.46 10.79
C LYS A 232 -16.94 -17.26 9.57
N ALA A 233 -16.93 -16.05 9.03
CA ALA A 233 -16.02 -15.67 7.96
C ALA A 233 -14.57 -15.83 8.43
N THR A 234 -14.20 -15.26 9.58
CA THR A 234 -12.86 -15.36 10.17
C THR A 234 -12.38 -16.80 10.30
N LEU A 235 -13.24 -17.71 10.78
CA LEU A 235 -12.94 -19.15 10.85
C LEU A 235 -12.74 -19.77 9.46
N SER A 236 -13.61 -19.43 8.50
CA SER A 236 -13.47 -19.89 7.11
C SER A 236 -12.20 -19.36 6.43
N LEU A 237 -11.74 -18.14 6.77
CA LEU A 237 -10.46 -17.62 6.30
C LEU A 237 -9.29 -18.36 6.94
N LEU A 238 -9.35 -18.62 8.24
CA LEU A 238 -8.32 -19.39 8.94
C LEU A 238 -8.15 -20.77 8.29
N GLU A 239 -9.25 -21.47 8.00
CA GLU A 239 -9.20 -22.74 7.25
C GLU A 239 -8.45 -22.62 5.92
N ARG A 240 -8.73 -21.58 5.14
CA ARG A 240 -8.05 -21.31 3.85
C ARG A 240 -6.59 -20.90 4.03
N VAL A 241 -6.27 -20.21 5.12
CA VAL A 241 -4.90 -19.82 5.46
C VAL A 241 -4.07 -21.03 5.86
N LEU A 242 -4.67 -22.03 6.50
CA LEU A 242 -3.98 -23.27 6.86
C LEU A 242 -3.73 -24.19 5.66
N MET A 243 -4.43 -24.00 4.53
CA MET A 243 -4.23 -24.82 3.32
C MET A 243 -2.80 -24.68 2.77
N LYS A 244 -2.18 -25.82 2.45
CA LYS A 244 -0.85 -25.84 1.81
C LYS A 244 -0.91 -25.54 0.31
N ASP A 245 -1.96 -26.01 -0.34
CA ASP A 245 -2.29 -25.78 -1.75
C ASP A 245 -3.81 -25.90 -1.96
N ILE A 246 -4.31 -25.56 -3.16
CA ILE A 246 -5.76 -25.66 -3.48
C ILE A 246 -6.25 -27.11 -3.54
N ALA A 247 -5.37 -28.06 -3.85
CA ALA A 247 -5.73 -29.46 -4.13
C ALA A 247 -5.85 -30.32 -2.85
N THR A 248 -5.22 -29.90 -1.76
CA THR A 248 -5.12 -30.65 -0.50
C THR A 248 -5.80 -29.86 0.61
N PRO A 249 -7.10 -30.11 0.86
CA PRO A 249 -7.78 -29.55 2.02
C PRO A 249 -7.04 -29.89 3.31
N VAL A 250 -6.97 -28.93 4.22
CA VAL A 250 -6.42 -29.17 5.56
C VAL A 250 -7.27 -30.24 6.26
N PRO A 251 -6.66 -31.22 6.93
CA PRO A 251 -7.40 -32.14 7.77
C PRO A 251 -8.25 -31.37 8.78
N GLN A 252 -9.54 -31.69 8.84
CA GLN A 252 -10.48 -31.03 9.76
C GLN A 252 -10.03 -31.14 11.24
N ALA A 253 -9.27 -32.19 11.58
CA ALA A 253 -8.67 -32.33 12.90
C ALA A 253 -7.61 -31.25 13.22
N GLU A 254 -6.85 -30.81 12.23
CA GLU A 254 -5.81 -29.78 12.40
C GLU A 254 -6.45 -28.40 12.61
N VAL A 255 -7.45 -28.05 11.79
CA VAL A 255 -8.25 -26.83 11.96
C VAL A 255 -8.91 -26.80 13.33
N ARG A 256 -9.58 -27.89 13.72
CA ARG A 256 -10.20 -28.01 15.06
C ARG A 256 -9.17 -27.92 16.18
N GLY A 257 -7.95 -28.44 15.97
CA GLY A 257 -6.85 -28.33 16.91
C GLY A 257 -6.46 -26.87 17.16
N VAL A 258 -6.27 -26.09 16.09
CA VAL A 258 -5.94 -24.66 16.19
C VAL A 258 -7.08 -23.89 16.88
N ILE A 259 -8.32 -24.13 16.48
CA ILE A 259 -9.50 -23.50 17.10
C ILE A 259 -9.57 -23.85 18.59
N LYS A 260 -9.38 -25.12 18.95
CA LYS A 260 -9.37 -25.58 20.35
C LYS A 260 -8.31 -24.84 21.17
N THR A 261 -7.09 -24.72 20.67
CA THR A 261 -6.03 -23.96 21.33
C THR A 261 -6.41 -22.49 21.48
N CYS A 262 -6.99 -21.87 20.46
CA CYS A 262 -7.47 -20.48 20.56
C CYS A 262 -8.58 -20.32 21.61
N LEU A 263 -9.50 -21.28 21.70
CA LEU A 263 -10.58 -21.27 22.69
C LEU A 263 -10.08 -21.54 24.12
N GLU A 264 -9.10 -22.43 24.29
CA GLU A 264 -8.43 -22.66 25.58
C GLU A 264 -7.72 -21.37 26.04
N ASN A 265 -7.00 -20.71 25.14
CA ASN A 265 -6.39 -19.41 25.42
C ASN A 265 -7.44 -18.32 25.68
N ALA A 266 -8.55 -18.33 24.95
CA ALA A 266 -9.66 -17.40 25.18
C ALA A 266 -10.27 -17.58 26.57
N ALA A 267 -10.43 -18.83 27.03
CA ALA A 267 -10.91 -19.13 28.37
C ALA A 267 -9.96 -18.57 29.44
N LEU A 268 -8.64 -18.74 29.26
CA LEU A 268 -7.65 -18.16 30.16
C LEU A 268 -7.71 -16.62 30.18
N VAL A 269 -7.68 -15.98 29.02
CA VAL A 269 -7.73 -14.51 28.91
C VAL A 269 -9.02 -13.94 29.51
N ASN A 270 -10.16 -14.60 29.26
CA ASN A 270 -11.45 -14.20 29.83
C ASN A 270 -11.46 -14.36 31.36
N TYR A 271 -10.92 -15.47 31.88
CA TYR A 271 -10.83 -15.68 33.32
C TYR A 271 -9.91 -14.66 33.99
N GLU A 272 -8.73 -14.40 33.42
CA GLU A 272 -7.80 -13.38 33.93
C GLU A 272 -8.47 -12.00 33.99
N ARG A 273 -9.17 -11.59 32.93
CA ARG A 273 -9.91 -10.31 32.91
C ARG A 273 -11.03 -10.28 33.94
N LEU A 274 -11.86 -11.33 34.03
CA LEU A 274 -12.92 -11.41 35.03
C LEU A 274 -12.36 -11.39 36.46
N SER A 275 -11.25 -12.07 36.71
CA SER A 275 -10.60 -12.09 38.03
C SER A 275 -10.05 -10.72 38.41
N GLU A 276 -9.53 -9.97 37.44
CA GLU A 276 -9.08 -8.60 37.63
C GLU A 276 -10.26 -7.65 37.87
N GLU A 277 -11.33 -7.76 37.09
CA GLU A 277 -12.55 -6.98 37.26
C GLU A 277 -13.19 -7.23 38.63
N ALA A 278 -13.32 -8.51 39.04
CA ALA A 278 -13.84 -8.89 40.34
C ALA A 278 -12.95 -8.37 41.49
N ARG A 279 -11.62 -8.37 41.31
CA ARG A 279 -10.67 -7.80 42.30
C ARG A 279 -10.84 -6.29 42.43
N ILE A 280 -10.88 -5.56 41.33
CA ILE A 280 -11.09 -4.10 41.34
C ILE A 280 -12.43 -3.76 42.00
N GLU A 281 -13.47 -4.53 41.72
CA GLU A 281 -14.80 -4.33 42.29
C GLU A 281 -14.86 -4.64 43.78
N ALA A 282 -14.09 -5.63 44.25
CA ALA A 282 -13.90 -5.92 45.67
C ALA A 282 -13.12 -4.79 46.38
N ASP A 283 -12.09 -4.23 45.72
CA ASP A 283 -11.31 -3.10 46.23
C ASP A 283 -12.13 -1.79 46.28
N LEU A 284 -13.06 -1.59 45.35
CA LEU A 284 -13.99 -0.44 45.36
C LEU A 284 -15.10 -0.57 46.41
N ASN A 285 -15.60 -1.79 46.63
CA ASN A 285 -16.65 -2.08 47.61
C ASN A 285 -16.11 -2.19 49.04
N SER A 286 -14.81 -2.43 49.20
CA SER A 286 -14.12 -2.26 50.48
C SER A 286 -13.83 -0.76 50.68
N ASN A 287 -14.81 -0.07 51.28
CA ASN A 287 -14.72 1.34 51.66
C ASN A 287 -13.30 1.75 52.10
N GLN A 288 -12.87 2.95 51.69
CA GLN A 288 -11.62 3.68 51.97
C GLN A 288 -11.16 3.77 53.45
N GLU A 289 -11.70 3.00 54.39
CA GLU A 289 -11.44 3.14 55.83
C GLU A 289 -10.29 2.26 56.38
N GLU A 290 -9.68 1.37 55.60
CA GLU A 290 -8.62 0.47 56.07
C GLU A 290 -7.25 0.74 55.41
N LEU A 291 -6.80 2.00 55.35
CA LEU A 291 -5.46 2.34 54.85
C LEU A 291 -4.34 2.25 55.91
N ILE A 292 -4.45 1.37 56.92
CA ILE A 292 -3.38 1.15 57.91
C ILE A 292 -3.35 -0.32 58.36
N GLY A 293 -2.37 -1.09 57.88
CA GLY A 293 -1.99 -2.40 58.42
C GLY A 293 -2.31 -3.57 57.50
N GLU A 294 -1.44 -4.59 57.52
CA GLU A 294 -1.52 -5.82 56.69
C GLU A 294 -2.96 -6.33 56.54
N ILE A 295 -3.46 -6.28 55.30
CA ILE A 295 -4.84 -6.65 54.95
C ILE A 295 -5.01 -8.16 55.15
N ILE A 296 -5.41 -8.58 56.33
CA ILE A 296 -5.96 -9.92 56.55
C ILE A 296 -7.42 -9.86 56.08
N ILE A 297 -7.64 -10.19 54.81
CA ILE A 297 -9.00 -10.33 54.26
C ILE A 297 -9.73 -11.42 55.06
N PRO A 298 -10.86 -11.12 55.74
CA PRO A 298 -11.61 -12.12 56.50
C PRO A 298 -12.03 -13.29 55.60
N PRO A 299 -12.02 -14.55 56.11
CA PRO A 299 -12.42 -15.72 55.31
C PRO A 299 -13.82 -15.61 54.70
N SER A 300 -14.74 -14.88 55.34
CA SER A 300 -16.09 -14.60 54.83
C SER A 300 -16.06 -13.69 53.60
N LYS A 301 -15.28 -12.60 53.61
CA LYS A 301 -15.11 -11.71 52.45
C LYS A 301 -14.45 -12.45 51.29
N LYS A 302 -13.42 -13.25 51.58
CA LYS A 302 -12.78 -14.09 50.55
C LYS A 302 -13.76 -15.09 49.91
N LEU A 303 -14.69 -15.64 50.69
CA LEU A 303 -15.73 -16.52 50.18
C LEU A 303 -16.75 -15.74 49.32
N GLU A 304 -17.16 -14.55 49.75
CA GLU A 304 -18.04 -13.67 48.98
C GLU A 304 -17.42 -13.26 47.63
N ASP A 305 -16.13 -12.88 47.62
CA ASP A 305 -15.41 -12.53 46.39
C ASP A 305 -15.31 -13.73 45.43
N LEU A 306 -15.11 -14.94 45.96
CA LEU A 306 -15.11 -16.18 45.17
C LEU A 306 -16.49 -16.52 44.61
N ILE A 307 -17.56 -16.31 45.38
CA ILE A 307 -18.94 -16.50 44.91
C ILE A 307 -19.22 -15.53 43.76
N ARG A 308 -18.86 -14.25 43.92
CA ARG A 308 -19.06 -13.21 42.90
C ARG A 308 -18.29 -13.50 41.61
N LEU A 309 -17.02 -13.89 41.72
CA LEU A 309 -16.23 -14.32 40.55
C LEU A 309 -16.89 -15.51 39.85
N THR A 310 -17.46 -16.45 40.62
CA THR A 310 -18.16 -17.61 40.08
C THR A 310 -19.42 -17.18 39.32
N GLU A 311 -20.20 -16.24 39.85
CA GLU A 311 -21.37 -15.67 39.18
C GLU A 311 -21.00 -15.00 37.85
N HIS A 312 -19.94 -14.18 37.83
CA HIS A 312 -19.44 -13.57 36.60
C HIS A 312 -18.98 -14.62 35.57
N CYS A 313 -18.36 -15.72 36.02
CA CYS A 313 -17.98 -16.82 35.14
C CYS A 313 -19.21 -17.53 34.55
N VAL A 314 -20.28 -17.73 35.34
CA VAL A 314 -21.54 -18.32 34.87
C VAL A 314 -22.21 -17.42 33.82
N ASP A 315 -22.28 -16.13 34.08
CA ASP A 315 -22.83 -15.16 33.13
C ASP A 315 -22.03 -15.10 31.83
N LEU A 316 -20.69 -15.16 31.94
CA LEU A 316 -19.80 -15.23 30.79
C LEU A 316 -20.06 -16.49 29.94
N LEU A 317 -20.19 -17.66 30.58
CA LEU A 317 -20.47 -18.91 29.89
C LEU A 317 -21.84 -18.88 29.20
N ARG A 318 -22.84 -18.34 29.87
CA ARG A 318 -24.19 -18.19 29.31
C ARG A 318 -24.18 -17.27 28.08
N GLN A 319 -23.48 -16.13 28.14
CA GLN A 319 -23.32 -15.26 26.97
C GLN A 319 -22.56 -15.95 25.83
N ASN A 320 -21.55 -16.76 26.16
CA ASN A 320 -20.85 -17.54 25.15
C ASN A 320 -21.78 -18.53 24.45
N GLU A 321 -22.65 -19.19 25.21
CA GLU A 321 -23.65 -20.11 24.68
C GLU A 321 -24.69 -19.39 23.81
N GLU A 322 -25.23 -18.26 24.28
CA GLU A 322 -26.27 -17.50 23.58
C GLU A 322 -25.78 -16.89 22.25
N PHE A 323 -24.55 -16.36 22.20
CA PHE A 323 -24.09 -15.57 21.05
C PHE A 323 -23.09 -16.28 20.13
N TYR A 324 -22.45 -17.36 20.59
CA TYR A 324 -21.36 -17.99 19.85
C TYR A 324 -21.48 -19.50 19.70
N ALA A 325 -22.36 -20.20 20.44
CA ALA A 325 -22.45 -21.66 20.40
C ALA A 325 -22.64 -22.22 18.99
N GLU A 326 -23.53 -21.61 18.19
CA GLU A 326 -23.83 -22.06 16.83
C GLU A 326 -22.63 -22.01 15.86
N LEU A 327 -21.56 -21.30 16.23
CA LEU A 327 -20.38 -21.13 15.39
C LEU A 327 -19.31 -22.21 15.62
N TRP A 328 -19.42 -22.96 16.72
CA TRP A 328 -18.43 -23.95 17.15
C TRP A 328 -18.86 -25.40 16.88
N TYR A 329 -20.11 -25.62 16.44
CA TYR A 329 -20.68 -26.92 16.08
C TYR A 329 -20.60 -27.19 14.57
#